data_AF-A0A8J2RS42-F1
#
_entry.id   AF-A0A8J2RS42-F1
#
_cell.length_a   1.000
_cell.length_b   1.000
_cell.length_c   1.000
_cell.angle_alpha   90.00
_cell.angle_beta   90.00
_cell.angle_gamma   90.00
#
_symmetry.space_group_name_H-M   'P 1'
#
loop_
_entity.id
_entity.type
_entity.pdbx_description
1 polymer ?
#
loop_
_entity_poly.entity_id
_entity_poly.type
_entity_poly.pdbx_seq_one_letter_code
_entity_poly.pdbx_strand_id
1 'polypeptide(L)'
;MAEAEDKSICYDILQFQETLKRMRMLDDKIIYTFNTSMPALMYTPSKSSSTNQLLANIYMLSNYSSREQKIKQCIDVLASEVRSLKLEKDSRPDNIQLLKHLRREQTSLRLLQTELGVEEVIKERTMKVFHEHCRNYYKLPDASS
;
A
#
# COMPACT_ATOMS: atom_id res chain seq x y z
N MET A 1 -23.19 3.03 7.50
CA MET A 1 -22.92 1.59 7.73
C MET A 1 -21.53 1.18 7.25
N ALA A 2 -21.00 1.74 6.15
CA ALA A 2 -19.65 1.42 5.66
C ALA A 2 -18.47 1.81 6.59
N GLU A 3 -18.59 2.86 7.40
CA GLU A 3 -17.49 3.31 8.29
C GLU A 3 -17.23 2.39 9.49
N ALA A 4 -18.23 1.60 9.93
CA ALA A 4 -18.06 0.67 11.05
C ALA A 4 -17.36 -0.64 10.62
N GLU A 5 -17.62 -1.10 9.40
CA GLU A 5 -16.88 -2.22 8.78
C GLU A 5 -15.40 -1.88 8.55
N ASP A 6 -15.11 -0.64 8.16
CA ASP A 6 -13.74 -0.20 7.83
C ASP A 6 -12.81 -0.12 9.06
N LYS A 7 -13.33 0.11 10.27
CA LYS A 7 -12.53 -0.01 11.51
C LYS A 7 -12.34 -1.46 11.94
N SER A 8 -13.32 -2.32 11.68
CA SER A 8 -13.27 -3.73 12.08
C SER A 8 -12.08 -4.47 11.46
N ILE A 9 -11.74 -4.16 10.21
CA ILE A 9 -10.62 -4.81 9.50
C ILE A 9 -9.26 -4.49 10.13
N CYS A 10 -9.09 -3.34 10.79
CA CYS A 10 -7.82 -2.99 11.43
C CYS A 10 -7.50 -3.88 12.65
N TYR A 11 -8.52 -4.46 13.28
CA TYR A 11 -8.36 -5.39 14.41
C TYR A 11 -8.19 -6.85 13.95
N ASP A 12 -8.53 -7.15 12.70
CA ASP A 12 -8.24 -8.43 12.04
C ASP A 12 -7.05 -8.27 11.08
N ILE A 13 -5.85 -8.33 11.67
CA ILE A 13 -4.60 -8.19 10.92
C ILE A 13 -4.45 -9.24 9.80
N LEU A 14 -5.00 -10.44 9.98
CA LEU A 14 -4.90 -11.52 8.99
C LEU A 14 -5.75 -11.17 7.76
N GLN A 15 -7.00 -10.74 7.99
CA GLN A 15 -7.89 -10.29 6.93
C GLN A 15 -7.32 -9.06 6.21
N PHE A 16 -6.73 -8.13 6.96
CA PHE A 16 -6.10 -6.94 6.41
C PHE A 16 -4.92 -7.30 5.48
N GLN A 17 -4.01 -8.19 5.93
CA GLN A 17 -2.88 -8.65 5.12
C GLN A 17 -3.31 -9.41 3.87
N GLU A 18 -4.34 -10.26 3.97
CA GLU A 18 -4.89 -10.96 2.80
C GLU A 18 -5.50 -9.99 1.78
N THR A 19 -6.15 -8.92 2.26
CA THR A 19 -6.69 -7.86 1.41
C THR A 19 -5.57 -7.10 0.70
N LEU A 20 -4.52 -6.69 1.42
CA LEU A 20 -3.34 -6.07 0.81
C LEU A 20 -2.69 -6.97 -0.24
N LYS A 21 -2.52 -8.27 0.07
CA LYS A 21 -1.97 -9.25 -0.88
C LYS A 21 -2.81 -9.32 -2.16
N ARG A 22 -4.14 -9.37 -2.05
CA ARG A 22 -5.05 -9.38 -3.20
C ARG A 22 -4.94 -8.11 -4.04
N MET A 23 -4.85 -6.95 -3.41
CA MET A 23 -4.68 -5.69 -4.13
C MET A 23 -3.32 -5.62 -4.84
N ARG A 24 -2.24 -6.14 -4.23
CA ARG A 24 -0.88 -6.16 -4.80
C ARG A 24 -0.71 -7.14 -5.96
N MET A 25 -1.54 -8.19 -6.08
CA MET A 25 -1.52 -9.09 -7.25
C MET A 25 -1.75 -8.36 -8.58
N LEU A 26 -2.53 -7.27 -8.55
CA LEU A 26 -2.72 -6.43 -9.73
C LEU A 26 -1.41 -5.73 -10.13
N ASP A 27 -0.64 -5.23 -9.15
CA ASP A 27 0.65 -4.60 -9.41
C ASP A 27 1.65 -5.61 -9.99
N ASP A 28 1.71 -6.82 -9.43
CA ASP A 28 2.56 -7.90 -9.96
C ASP A 28 2.22 -8.25 -11.41
N LYS A 29 0.92 -8.33 -11.74
CA LYS A 29 0.46 -8.57 -13.11
C LYS A 29 0.86 -7.44 -14.04
N ILE A 30 0.77 -6.19 -13.58
CA ILE A 30 1.18 -5.05 -14.37
C ILE A 30 2.70 -5.09 -14.60
N ILE A 31 3.52 -5.29 -13.56
CA ILE A 31 4.98 -5.44 -13.67
C ILE A 31 5.34 -6.57 -14.63
N TYR A 32 4.70 -7.74 -14.49
CA TYR A 32 4.91 -8.88 -15.38
C TYR A 32 4.60 -8.49 -16.83
N THR A 33 3.49 -7.79 -17.08
CA THR A 33 3.11 -7.32 -18.42
C THR A 33 4.13 -6.32 -18.97
N PHE A 34 4.64 -5.40 -18.15
CA PHE A 34 5.72 -4.50 -18.56
C PHE A 34 6.99 -5.29 -18.92
N ASN A 35 7.43 -6.22 -18.09
CA ASN A 35 8.67 -6.97 -18.33
C ASN A 35 8.57 -7.98 -19.49
N THR A 36 7.41 -8.61 -19.72
CA THR A 36 7.25 -9.68 -20.71
C THR A 36 6.66 -9.22 -22.04
N SER A 37 5.75 -8.23 -22.02
CA SER A 37 4.94 -7.85 -23.19
C SER A 37 5.41 -6.55 -23.85
N MET A 38 6.10 -5.65 -23.13
CA MET A 38 6.55 -4.38 -23.71
C MET A 38 7.59 -4.49 -24.83
N PRO A 39 8.51 -5.48 -24.89
CA PRO A 39 9.41 -5.58 -26.03
C PRO A 39 8.66 -5.72 -27.37
N ALA A 40 7.48 -6.37 -27.37
CA ALA A 40 6.70 -6.63 -28.58
C ALA A 40 5.75 -5.47 -28.97
N LEU A 41 5.19 -4.74 -28.00
CA LEU A 41 4.22 -3.66 -28.25
C LEU A 41 4.87 -2.27 -28.43
N MET A 42 6.10 -2.07 -27.93
CA MET A 42 6.85 -0.82 -28.13
C MET A 42 7.35 -0.62 -29.57
N TYR A 43 7.33 -1.65 -30.41
CA TYR A 43 7.73 -1.53 -31.82
C TYR A 43 6.73 -0.75 -32.69
N THR A 44 5.55 -0.38 -32.17
CA THR A 44 4.61 0.49 -32.87
C THR A 44 4.57 1.89 -32.23
N PRO A 45 5.14 2.92 -32.87
CA PRO A 45 5.11 4.29 -32.37
C PRO A 45 3.76 4.92 -32.69
N SER A 46 2.72 4.62 -31.92
CA SER A 46 1.41 5.27 -32.03
C SER A 46 1.14 6.19 -30.83
N LYS A 47 0.45 7.32 -31.05
CA LYS A 47 -0.04 8.24 -30.00
C LYS A 47 -0.93 7.54 -28.94
N SER A 48 -1.51 6.38 -29.26
CA SER A 48 -2.30 5.59 -28.31
C SER A 48 -1.44 4.86 -27.27
N SER A 49 -0.15 4.64 -27.54
CA SER A 49 0.76 4.00 -26.58
C SER A 49 1.11 4.92 -25.42
N SER A 50 1.30 6.22 -25.65
CA SER A 50 1.59 7.19 -24.59
C SER A 50 0.40 7.45 -23.67
N THR A 51 -0.84 7.46 -24.19
CA THR A 51 -2.05 7.63 -23.37
C THR A 51 -2.31 6.42 -22.47
N ASN A 52 -2.09 5.20 -22.98
CA ASN A 52 -2.25 3.98 -22.20
C ASN A 52 -1.20 3.86 -21.08
N GLN A 53 0.04 4.29 -21.34
CA GLN A 53 1.09 4.35 -20.33
C GLN A 53 0.79 5.38 -19.23
N LEU A 54 0.28 6.56 -19.60
CA LEU A 54 -0.13 7.58 -18.63
C LEU A 54 -1.29 7.11 -17.75
N LEU A 55 -2.30 6.46 -18.33
CA LEU A 55 -3.42 5.88 -17.58
C LEU A 55 -2.94 4.78 -16.62
N ALA A 56 -2.01 3.92 -17.06
CA ALA A 56 -1.41 2.91 -16.19
C ALA A 56 -0.64 3.53 -15.01
N ASN A 57 0.09 4.63 -15.23
CA ASN A 57 0.79 5.36 -14.18
C ASN A 57 -0.18 5.95 -13.16
N ILE A 58 -1.21 6.67 -13.62
CA ILE A 58 -2.24 7.27 -12.75
C ILE A 58 -2.93 6.19 -11.92
N TYR A 59 -3.30 5.08 -12.55
CA TYR A 59 -3.91 3.95 -11.87
C TYR A 59 -3.00 3.37 -10.78
N MET A 60 -1.74 3.08 -11.10
CA MET A 60 -0.76 2.62 -10.11
C MET A 60 -0.63 3.58 -8.94
N LEU A 61 -0.38 4.87 -9.19
CA LEU A 61 -0.21 5.88 -8.13
C LEU A 61 -1.45 6.00 -7.25
N SER A 62 -2.66 5.93 -7.83
CA SER A 62 -3.91 5.95 -7.07
C SER A 62 -4.06 4.73 -6.16
N ASN A 63 -3.70 3.53 -6.64
CA ASN A 63 -3.75 2.31 -5.84
C ASN A 63 -2.74 2.31 -4.70
N TYR A 64 -1.50 2.74 -4.96
CA TYR A 64 -0.49 2.94 -3.91
C TYR A 64 -0.99 3.89 -2.84
N SER A 65 -1.47 5.08 -3.24
CA SER A 65 -1.99 6.09 -2.32
C SER A 65 -3.16 5.55 -1.49
N SER A 66 -4.08 4.83 -2.12
CA SER A 66 -5.23 4.22 -1.43
C SER A 66 -4.80 3.20 -0.38
N ARG A 67 -3.88 2.29 -0.70
CA ARG A 67 -3.38 1.29 0.25
C ARG A 67 -2.57 1.91 1.36
N GLU A 68 -1.67 2.84 1.02
CA GLU A 68 -0.87 3.58 1.99
C GLU A 68 -1.77 4.30 3.00
N GLN A 69 -2.82 4.98 2.52
CA GLN A 69 -3.80 5.63 3.38
C GLN A 69 -4.50 4.62 4.31
N LYS A 70 -4.92 3.46 3.80
CA LYS A 70 -5.58 2.43 4.61
C LYS A 70 -4.66 1.84 5.67
N ILE A 71 -3.39 1.60 5.34
CA ILE A 71 -2.38 1.13 6.30
C ILE A 71 -2.18 2.19 7.40
N LYS A 72 -2.01 3.46 7.03
CA LYS A 72 -1.86 4.57 7.99
C LYS A 72 -3.09 4.72 8.90
N GLN A 73 -4.29 4.63 8.34
CA GLN A 73 -5.53 4.65 9.11
C GLN A 73 -5.57 3.53 10.17
N CYS A 74 -5.22 2.30 9.81
CA CYS A 74 -5.18 1.21 10.77
C CYS A 74 -4.06 1.37 11.82
N ILE A 75 -2.90 1.93 11.43
CA ILE A 75 -1.84 2.30 12.37
C ILE A 75 -2.36 3.30 13.40
N ASP A 76 -3.08 4.34 12.97
CA ASP A 76 -3.62 5.36 13.88
C ASP A 76 -4.67 4.79 14.84
N VAL A 77 -5.56 3.92 14.33
CA VAL A 77 -6.57 3.21 15.14
C VAL A 77 -5.89 2.38 16.23
N LEU A 78 -4.96 1.48 15.84
CA LEU A 78 -4.29 0.62 16.82
C LEU A 78 -3.33 1.37 17.73
N ALA A 79 -2.70 2.46 17.26
CA ALA A 79 -1.85 3.30 18.09
C ALA A 79 -2.68 4.01 19.17
N SER A 80 -3.88 4.48 18.84
CA SER A 80 -4.82 5.03 19.82
C SER A 80 -5.23 3.99 20.85
N GLU A 81 -5.57 2.78 20.40
CA GLU A 81 -5.95 1.67 21.28
C GLU A 81 -4.81 1.28 22.23
N VAL A 82 -3.59 1.09 21.71
CA VAL A 82 -2.41 0.79 22.52
C VAL A 82 -2.12 1.90 23.55
N ARG A 83 -2.35 3.18 23.21
CA ARG A 83 -2.22 4.28 24.17
C ARG A 83 -3.26 4.16 25.29
N SER A 84 -4.52 3.89 24.96
CA SER A 84 -5.59 3.68 25.94
C SER A 84 -5.29 2.53 26.89
N LEU A 85 -4.91 1.38 26.34
CA LEU A 85 -4.57 0.18 27.11
C LEU A 85 -3.33 0.37 28.02
N LYS A 86 -2.36 1.20 27.61
CA LYS A 86 -1.22 1.57 28.46
C LYS A 86 -1.66 2.38 29.68
N LEU A 87 -2.54 3.37 29.50
CA LEU A 87 -3.10 4.17 30.60
C LEU A 87 -3.91 3.31 31.57
N GLU A 88 -4.70 2.38 31.04
CA GLU A 88 -5.48 1.44 31.86
C GLU A 88 -4.56 0.50 32.65
N LYS A 89 -3.46 0.03 32.04
CA LYS A 89 -2.45 -0.82 32.70
C LYS A 89 -1.82 -0.11 33.88
N ASP A 90 -1.55 1.19 33.78
CA ASP A 90 -0.96 1.96 34.87
C ASP A 90 -1.92 2.07 36.08
N SER A 91 -3.23 1.96 35.84
CA SER A 91 -4.24 1.92 36.90
C SER A 91 -4.50 0.51 37.46
N ARG A 92 -4.28 -0.54 36.66
CA ARG A 92 -4.56 -1.95 37.01
C ARG A 92 -3.43 -2.88 36.52
N PRO A 93 -2.25 -2.87 37.16
CA PRO A 93 -1.06 -3.55 36.65
C PRO A 93 -1.18 -5.09 36.64
N ASP A 94 -1.95 -5.67 37.56
CA ASP A 94 -2.08 -7.12 37.70
C ASP A 94 -3.21 -7.74 36.85
N ASN A 95 -3.89 -6.94 36.03
CA ASN A 95 -4.94 -7.46 35.15
C ASN A 95 -4.32 -8.23 33.98
N ILE A 96 -4.22 -9.56 34.11
CA ILE A 96 -3.65 -10.46 33.12
C ILE A 96 -4.36 -10.36 31.75
N GLN A 97 -5.68 -10.15 31.74
CA GLN A 97 -6.44 -10.02 30.48
C GLN A 97 -6.07 -8.72 29.75
N LEU A 98 -5.94 -7.63 30.49
CA LEU A 98 -5.48 -6.34 29.96
C LEU A 98 -4.06 -6.45 29.39
N LEU A 99 -3.14 -7.11 30.10
CA LEU A 99 -1.77 -7.33 29.62
C LEU A 99 -1.73 -8.17 28.34
N LYS A 100 -2.56 -9.22 28.25
CA LYS A 100 -2.67 -10.05 27.06
C LYS A 100 -3.22 -9.25 25.87
N HIS A 101 -4.26 -8.45 26.10
CA HIS A 101 -4.84 -7.59 25.07
C HIS A 101 -3.84 -6.54 24.59
N LEU A 102 -3.17 -5.83 25.49
CA LEU A 102 -2.13 -4.86 25.16
C LEU A 102 -1.01 -5.47 24.31
N ARG A 103 -0.53 -6.68 24.66
CA ARG A 103 0.51 -7.38 23.87
C ARG A 103 0.02 -7.74 22.47
N ARG A 104 -1.25 -8.13 22.33
CA ARG A 104 -1.86 -8.41 21.02
C ARG A 104 -1.86 -7.15 20.17
N GLU A 105 -2.43 -6.04 20.67
CA GLU A 105 -2.54 -4.80 19.90
C GLU A 105 -1.16 -4.19 19.56
N GLN A 106 -0.19 -4.29 20.47
CA GLN A 106 1.20 -3.90 20.19
C GLN A 106 1.88 -4.74 19.10
N THR A 107 1.50 -6.02 18.98
CA THR A 107 2.03 -6.91 17.94
C THR A 107 1.38 -6.57 16.60
N SER A 108 0.06 -6.41 16.58
CA SER A 108 -0.69 -5.97 15.39
C SER A 108 -0.19 -4.61 14.87
N LEU A 109 0.05 -3.64 15.75
CA LEU A 109 0.59 -2.33 15.39
C LEU A 109 1.97 -2.44 14.72
N ARG A 110 2.88 -3.28 15.25
CA ARG A 110 4.21 -3.52 14.66
C ARG A 110 4.11 -4.17 13.29
N LEU A 111 3.16 -5.08 13.09
CA LEU A 111 2.92 -5.71 11.79
C LEU A 111 2.43 -4.67 10.77
N LEU A 112 1.48 -3.80 11.13
CA LEU A 112 1.02 -2.73 10.23
C LEU A 112 2.12 -1.73 9.88
N GLN A 113 2.98 -1.36 10.83
CA GLN A 113 4.15 -0.52 10.57
C GLN A 113 5.13 -1.18 9.59
N THR A 114 5.29 -2.50 9.68
CA THR A 114 6.08 -3.28 8.72
C THR A 114 5.42 -3.28 7.34
N GLU A 115 4.10 -3.47 7.27
CA GLU A 115 3.34 -3.41 6.01
C GLU A 115 3.45 -2.05 5.31
N LEU A 116 3.55 -0.95 6.08
CA LEU A 116 3.78 0.38 5.52
C LEU A 116 5.14 0.47 4.80
N GLY A 117 6.20 -0.07 5.43
CA GLY A 117 7.52 -0.14 4.80
C GLY A 117 7.53 -1.06 3.57
N VAL A 118 6.81 -2.18 3.62
CA VAL A 118 6.63 -3.06 2.45
C VAL A 118 5.94 -2.31 1.30
N GLU A 119 4.88 -1.54 1.60
CA GLU A 119 4.17 -0.75 0.59
C GLU A 119 5.06 0.28 -0.09
N GLU A 120 5.94 0.95 0.66
CA GLU A 120 6.91 1.89 0.13
C GLU A 120 7.91 1.21 -0.82
N VAL A 121 8.45 0.04 -0.45
CA VAL A 121 9.36 -0.73 -1.30
C VAL A 121 8.68 -1.20 -2.59
N ILE A 122 7.41 -1.63 -2.52
CA ILE A 122 6.66 -2.05 -3.72
C ILE A 122 6.44 -0.85 -4.65
N LYS A 123 6.08 0.31 -4.10
CA LYS A 123 5.94 1.56 -4.87
C LYS A 123 7.23 1.90 -5.59
N GLU A 124 8.37 1.90 -4.90
CA GLU A 124 9.68 2.23 -5.49
C GLU A 124 10.03 1.27 -6.63
N ARG A 125 9.89 -0.04 -6.42
CA ARG A 125 10.19 -1.06 -7.43
C ARG A 125 9.32 -0.92 -8.67
N THR A 126 8.02 -0.73 -8.49
CA THR A 126 7.07 -0.63 -9.60
C THR A 126 7.29 0.65 -10.39
N MET A 127 7.51 1.78 -9.70
CA MET A 127 7.80 3.05 -10.35
C MET A 127 9.12 2.99 -11.14
N LYS A 128 10.14 2.31 -10.61
CA LYS A 128 11.40 2.10 -11.33
C LYS A 128 11.18 1.33 -12.63
N VAL A 129 10.50 0.19 -12.58
CA VAL A 129 10.18 -0.61 -13.78
C VAL A 129 9.39 0.21 -14.79
N PHE A 130 8.39 0.94 -14.32
CA PHE A 130 7.58 1.81 -15.17
C PHE A 130 8.44 2.89 -15.85
N HIS A 131 9.27 3.61 -15.09
CA HIS A 131 10.13 4.67 -15.63
C HIS A 131 11.16 4.12 -16.63
N GLU A 132 11.77 2.97 -16.37
CA GLU A 132 12.74 2.34 -17.27
C GLU A 132 12.10 1.96 -18.61
N HIS A 133 10.89 1.39 -18.59
CA HIS A 133 10.18 1.01 -19.81
C HIS A 133 9.61 2.23 -20.54
N CYS A 134 9.03 3.20 -19.83
CA CYS A 134 8.38 4.36 -20.44
C CYS A 134 9.34 5.51 -20.78
N ARG A 135 10.64 5.42 -20.44
CA ARG A 135 11.64 6.49 -20.65
C ARG A 135 11.69 7.04 -22.08
N ASN A 136 11.44 6.19 -23.08
CA ASN A 136 11.48 6.57 -24.50
C ASN A 136 10.22 7.33 -24.97
N TYR A 137 9.13 7.30 -24.20
CA TYR A 137 7.86 7.96 -24.53
C TYR A 137 7.55 9.13 -23.59
N TYR A 138 8.14 9.12 -22.39
CA TYR A 138 8.08 10.20 -21.42
C TYR A 138 9.28 11.16 -21.61
N LYS A 139 9.29 11.91 -22.72
CA LYS A 139 9.99 13.19 -22.70
C LYS A 139 9.09 14.15 -21.94
N LEU A 140 9.51 14.58 -20.75
CA LEU A 140 9.00 15.83 -20.20
C LEU A 140 9.06 16.87 -21.32
N PRO A 141 8.01 17.68 -21.57
CA PRO A 141 8.15 18.80 -22.48
C PRO A 141 9.39 19.56 -22.01
N ASP A 142 10.38 19.73 -22.90
CA ASP A 142 11.59 20.45 -22.55
C ASP A 142 11.16 21.77 -21.91
N ALA A 143 11.60 22.02 -20.68
CA ALA A 143 11.47 23.31 -20.04
C ALA A 143 12.40 24.29 -20.77
N SER A 144 12.04 24.63 -22.00
CA SER A 144 12.71 25.61 -22.83
C SER A 144 11.76 26.09 -23.92
N SER A 145 10.98 27.11 -23.57
CA SER A 145 10.67 28.28 -24.41
C SER A 145 10.09 29.37 -23.50
#